data_AF-F9EJA9-F1
#
_entry.id   AF-F9EJA9-F1
#
_cell.length_a   1.000
_cell.length_b   1.000
_cell.length_c   1.000
_cell.angle_alpha   90.00
_cell.angle_beta   90.00
_cell.angle_gamma   90.00
#
_symmetry.space_group_name_H-M   'P 1'
#
loop_
_entity.id
_entity.type
_entity.pdbx_description
1 polymer ?
#
loop_
_entity_poly.entity_id
_entity_poly.type
_entity_poly.pdbx_seq_one_letter_code
_entity_poly.pdbx_strand_id
1 'polypeptide(L)'
;MEGTMTKFKDIFSFQDKYKYLAHIKDNRKETLQEHTELANKYFEKIVEYKNLKPFFERIKNILNLKNQEEELYYKMIDDVVNFHDFGKVNSQFQIDKMLNEEILKMEDKYNILGVLGSDHSLLSASMFIAYYFGKITDLIEIVETKKIVILFEILFALSYVISKHHGNLDSFEEYIENYQEIMMKIF
;
A
#
# COMPACT_ATOMS: atom_id res chain seq x y z
N MET A 1 -17.32 -5.12 -4.37
CA MET A 1 -16.97 -4.01 -3.43
C MET A 1 -18.17 -3.59 -2.57
N GLU A 2 -18.94 -4.53 -2.04
CA GLU A 2 -19.86 -4.24 -0.92
C GLU A 2 -19.18 -4.76 0.35
N GLY A 3 -18.27 -3.94 0.84
CA GLY A 3 -17.56 -4.10 2.10
C GLY A 3 -17.18 -2.70 2.55
N THR A 4 -17.21 -2.43 3.85
CA THR A 4 -16.66 -1.19 4.39
C THR A 4 -15.22 -1.05 3.93
N MET A 5 -14.94 -0.06 3.07
CA MET A 5 -13.55 0.30 2.71
C MET A 5 -12.74 0.39 3.99
N THR A 6 -11.57 -0.26 4.00
CA THR A 6 -10.63 -0.10 5.10
C THR A 6 -10.31 1.37 5.22
N LYS A 7 -10.65 2.00 6.35
CA LYS A 7 -10.23 3.37 6.55
C LYS A 7 -8.74 3.33 6.85
N PHE A 8 -8.01 4.31 6.32
CA PHE A 8 -6.57 4.44 6.58
C PHE A 8 -6.22 4.27 8.08
N LYS A 9 -7.00 4.90 8.96
CA LYS A 9 -6.86 4.81 10.42
C LYS A 9 -7.06 3.41 11.01
N ASP A 10 -7.83 2.54 10.34
CA ASP A 10 -8.12 1.18 10.79
C ASP A 10 -6.92 0.24 10.51
N ILE A 11 -6.04 0.65 9.60
CA ILE A 11 -4.81 -0.09 9.26
C ILE A 11 -3.67 0.34 10.18
N PHE A 12 -3.62 1.62 10.57
CA PHE A 12 -2.44 2.20 11.21
C PHE A 12 -2.79 3.19 12.33
N SER A 13 -2.84 2.69 13.57
CA SER A 13 -3.16 3.45 14.79
C SER A 13 -2.11 4.49 15.22
N PHE A 14 -0.96 4.58 14.54
CA PHE A 14 0.13 5.47 14.94
C PHE A 14 -0.04 6.92 14.46
N GLN A 15 -1.00 7.21 13.57
CA GLN A 15 -1.28 8.58 13.14
C GLN A 15 -1.80 9.47 14.26
N ASP A 16 -2.49 8.89 15.25
CA ASP A 16 -2.96 9.64 16.42
C ASP A 16 -1.79 10.15 17.28
N LYS A 17 -0.60 9.58 17.10
CA LYS A 17 0.61 9.95 17.84
C LYS A 17 1.40 11.07 17.16
N TYR A 18 1.44 11.13 15.84
CA TYR A 18 2.23 12.11 15.07
C TYR A 18 1.57 12.54 13.77
N LYS A 19 1.69 13.81 13.43
CA LYS A 19 1.12 14.37 12.19
C LYS A 19 2.07 14.19 11.01
N TYR A 20 1.93 13.07 10.30
CA TYR A 20 2.67 12.80 9.06
C TYR A 20 2.11 13.57 7.86
N LEU A 21 3.00 14.10 7.03
CA LEU A 21 2.68 14.93 5.88
C LEU A 21 2.90 14.18 4.55
N ALA A 22 2.03 14.43 3.57
CA ALA A 22 2.15 13.88 2.22
C ALA A 22 2.74 14.90 1.24
N HIS A 23 2.31 16.16 1.37
CA HIS A 23 2.70 17.24 0.47
C HIS A 23 2.85 18.59 1.19
N ILE A 24 3.74 19.42 0.65
CA ILE A 24 3.79 20.86 0.91
C ILE A 24 3.58 21.57 -0.43
N LYS A 25 2.53 22.37 -0.53
CA LYS A 25 2.27 23.21 -1.70
C LYS A 25 1.79 24.59 -1.26
N ASP A 26 2.43 25.64 -1.75
CA ASP A 26 2.03 27.04 -1.47
C ASP A 26 1.84 27.32 0.04
N ASN A 27 2.78 26.86 0.87
CA ASN A 27 2.73 26.89 2.35
C ASN A 27 1.59 26.08 3.02
N ARG A 28 0.74 25.40 2.25
CA ARG A 28 -0.21 24.41 2.79
C ARG A 28 0.49 23.07 2.98
N LYS A 29 0.41 22.55 4.20
CA LYS A 29 0.84 21.20 4.56
C LYS A 29 -0.36 20.26 4.50
N GLU A 30 -0.37 19.32 3.56
CA GLU A 30 -1.37 18.25 3.45
C GLU A 30 -0.88 17.04 4.24
N THR A 31 -1.73 16.51 5.12
CA THR A 31 -1.43 15.29 5.89
C THR A 31 -1.57 14.04 5.02
N LEU A 32 -0.89 12.95 5.41
CA LEU A 32 -1.11 11.65 4.75
C LEU A 32 -2.57 11.21 4.83
N GLN A 33 -3.27 11.48 5.93
CA GLN A 33 -4.68 11.16 6.04
C GLN A 33 -5.52 11.94 5.02
N GLU A 34 -5.39 13.27 4.96
CA GLU A 34 -6.13 14.09 3.99
C GLU A 34 -5.84 13.66 2.55
N HIS A 35 -4.56 13.38 2.26
CA HIS A 35 -4.13 12.92 0.95
C HIS A 35 -4.81 11.61 0.55
N THR A 36 -4.75 10.61 1.43
CA THR A 36 -5.32 9.29 1.17
C THR A 36 -6.85 9.33 1.11
N GLU A 37 -7.52 10.12 1.95
CA GLU A 37 -8.97 10.31 1.88
C GLU A 37 -9.38 10.94 0.54
N LEU A 38 -8.62 11.92 0.05
CA LEU A 38 -8.86 12.53 -1.25
C LEU A 38 -8.61 11.54 -2.39
N ALA A 39 -7.52 10.76 -2.32
CA ALA A 39 -7.19 9.73 -3.31
C ALA A 39 -8.29 8.66 -3.40
N ASN A 40 -8.76 8.15 -2.26
CA ASN A 40 -9.88 7.19 -2.21
C ASN A 40 -11.16 7.77 -2.82
N LYS A 41 -11.50 9.02 -2.49
CA LYS A 41 -12.67 9.70 -3.08
C LYS A 41 -12.59 9.77 -4.61
N TYR A 42 -11.42 10.01 -5.18
CA TYR A 42 -11.25 10.01 -6.63
C TYR A 42 -11.19 8.60 -7.23
N PHE A 43 -10.62 7.63 -6.52
CA PHE A 43 -10.65 6.24 -6.92
C PHE A 43 -12.08 5.72 -7.06
N GLU A 44 -12.95 5.98 -6.09
CA GLU A 44 -14.38 5.65 -6.17
C GLU A 44 -15.04 6.25 -7.41
N LYS A 45 -14.80 7.54 -7.68
CA LYS A 45 -15.31 8.22 -8.87
C LYS A 45 -14.80 7.59 -10.16
N ILE A 46 -13.54 7.16 -10.21
CA ILE A 46 -12.96 6.48 -11.38
C ILE A 46 -13.61 5.11 -11.56
N VAL A 47 -13.76 4.33 -10.49
CA VAL A 47 -14.40 3.02 -10.49
C VAL A 47 -15.84 3.11 -11.00
N GLU A 48 -16.58 4.13 -10.57
CA GLU A 48 -17.94 4.40 -11.04
C GLU A 48 -17.95 4.85 -12.51
N TYR A 49 -17.20 5.91 -12.83
CA TYR A 49 -17.18 6.51 -14.17
C TYR A 49 -16.71 5.53 -15.26
N LYS A 50 -15.73 4.69 -14.96
CA LYS A 50 -15.18 3.68 -15.89
C LYS A 50 -15.90 2.34 -15.79
N ASN A 51 -16.90 2.22 -14.91
CA ASN A 51 -17.62 0.97 -14.63
C ASN A 51 -16.66 -0.22 -14.38
N LEU A 52 -15.73 -0.06 -13.43
CA LEU A 52 -14.69 -1.06 -13.14
C LEU A 52 -15.18 -2.19 -12.23
N LYS A 53 -16.30 -2.02 -11.52
CA LYS A 53 -16.84 -3.08 -10.64
C LYS A 53 -17.05 -4.41 -11.41
N PRO A 54 -17.72 -4.44 -12.58
CA PRO A 54 -17.85 -5.67 -13.36
C PRO A 54 -16.52 -6.24 -13.89
N PHE A 55 -15.49 -5.42 -14.04
CA PHE A 55 -14.16 -5.89 -14.44
C PHE A 55 -13.49 -6.67 -13.30
N PHE A 56 -13.49 -6.13 -12.08
CA PHE A 56 -12.97 -6.83 -10.91
C PHE A 56 -13.78 -8.11 -10.60
N GLU A 57 -15.11 -8.06 -10.71
CA GLU A 57 -15.97 -9.26 -10.57
C GLU A 57 -15.61 -10.34 -11.59
N ARG A 58 -15.30 -9.96 -12.84
CA ARG A 58 -14.91 -10.90 -13.89
C ARG A 58 -13.57 -11.57 -13.56
N ILE A 59 -12.58 -10.83 -13.10
CA ILE A 59 -11.28 -11.39 -12.68
C ILE A 59 -11.50 -12.37 -11.53
N LYS A 60 -12.23 -11.95 -10.49
CA LYS A 60 -12.59 -12.82 -9.37
C LYS A 60 -13.20 -14.14 -9.83
N ASN A 61 -14.15 -14.07 -10.76
CA ASN A 61 -14.85 -15.25 -11.30
C ASN A 61 -13.92 -16.15 -12.14
N ILE A 62 -13.02 -15.58 -12.96
CA ILE A 62 -12.01 -16.34 -13.72
C ILE A 62 -11.09 -17.09 -12.77
N LEU A 63 -10.65 -16.43 -11.69
CA LEU A 63 -9.81 -17.02 -10.65
C LEU A 63 -10.60 -17.93 -9.69
N ASN A 64 -11.94 -17.97 -9.83
CA ASN A 64 -12.89 -18.72 -9.02
C ASN A 64 -12.75 -18.44 -7.50
N LEU A 65 -12.44 -17.20 -7.11
CA LEU A 65 -12.26 -16.82 -5.70
C LEU A 65 -13.62 -16.72 -4.99
N LYS A 66 -13.70 -17.27 -3.77
CA LYS A 66 -14.95 -17.34 -2.98
C LYS A 66 -14.68 -17.11 -1.50
N ASN A 67 -15.72 -16.71 -0.77
CA ASN A 67 -15.68 -16.55 0.69
C ASN A 67 -14.49 -15.65 1.11
N GLN A 68 -13.61 -16.14 2.00
CA GLN A 68 -12.45 -15.40 2.51
C GLN A 68 -11.45 -14.99 1.40
N GLU A 69 -11.33 -15.78 0.32
CA GLU A 69 -10.45 -15.44 -0.82
C GLU A 69 -10.98 -14.21 -1.56
N GLU A 70 -12.30 -14.16 -1.77
CA GLU A 70 -12.99 -13.05 -2.43
C GLU A 70 -12.94 -11.77 -1.60
N GLU A 71 -13.16 -11.89 -0.29
CA GLU A 71 -13.04 -10.77 0.64
C GLU A 71 -11.63 -10.18 0.59
N LEU A 72 -10.61 -11.02 0.66
CA LEU A 72 -9.21 -10.58 0.64
C LEU A 72 -8.82 -9.97 -0.71
N TYR A 73 -9.30 -10.55 -1.82
CA TYR A 73 -9.10 -10.02 -3.16
C TYR A 73 -9.60 -8.58 -3.31
N TYR A 74 -10.84 -8.29 -2.93
CA TYR A 74 -11.37 -6.93 -3.01
C TYR A 74 -10.64 -5.98 -2.05
N LYS A 75 -10.35 -6.46 -0.84
CA LYS A 75 -9.65 -5.63 0.16
C LYS A 75 -8.27 -5.21 -0.32
N MET A 76 -7.50 -6.12 -0.93
CA MET A 76 -6.20 -5.80 -1.51
C MET A 76 -6.29 -4.74 -2.61
N ILE A 77 -7.29 -4.82 -3.50
CA ILE A 77 -7.49 -3.83 -4.56
C ILE A 77 -7.78 -2.45 -3.99
N ASP A 78 -8.70 -2.36 -3.03
CA ASP A 78 -9.08 -1.08 -2.42
C ASP A 78 -7.90 -0.48 -1.64
N ASP A 79 -7.15 -1.33 -0.93
CA ASP A 79 -6.02 -0.88 -0.12
C ASP A 79 -4.79 -0.47 -0.94
N VAL A 80 -4.72 -0.72 -2.26
CA VAL A 80 -3.66 -0.14 -3.10
C VAL A 80 -3.61 1.38 -2.95
N VAL A 81 -4.78 2.04 -2.94
CA VAL A 81 -4.86 3.49 -2.79
C VAL A 81 -4.48 3.91 -1.37
N ASN A 82 -4.85 3.11 -0.37
CA ASN A 82 -4.49 3.38 1.02
C ASN A 82 -2.98 3.31 1.26
N PHE A 83 -2.30 2.40 0.58
CA PHE A 83 -0.89 2.15 0.77
C PHE A 83 0.01 2.95 -0.17
N HIS A 84 -0.47 3.47 -1.31
CA HIS A 84 0.41 3.96 -2.38
C HIS A 84 1.49 4.94 -1.89
N ASP A 85 1.12 5.90 -1.05
CA ASP A 85 2.01 6.93 -0.48
C ASP A 85 2.41 6.66 0.97
N PHE A 86 2.08 5.48 1.50
CA PHE A 86 2.20 5.20 2.92
C PHE A 86 3.63 5.22 3.43
N GLY A 87 4.60 4.82 2.61
CA GLY A 87 6.03 4.89 2.90
C GLY A 87 6.53 6.31 3.20
N LYS A 88 5.75 7.36 2.92
CA LYS A 88 6.08 8.72 3.34
C LYS A 88 6.12 8.88 4.86
N VAL A 89 5.61 7.91 5.64
CA VAL A 89 5.78 7.86 7.10
C VAL A 89 7.23 7.67 7.54
N ASN A 90 8.13 7.25 6.63
CA ASN A 90 9.56 7.17 6.91
C ASN A 90 10.07 8.51 7.44
N SER A 91 10.79 8.49 8.57
CA SER A 91 11.25 9.73 9.20
C SER A 91 12.16 10.53 8.26
N GLN A 92 13.01 9.86 7.48
CA GLN A 92 13.84 10.53 6.48
C GLN A 92 13.02 11.28 5.43
N PHE A 93 11.92 10.70 4.94
CA PHE A 93 11.01 11.40 4.02
C PHE A 93 10.39 12.63 4.69
N GLN A 94 9.91 12.47 5.93
CA GLN A 94 9.30 13.57 6.69
C GLN A 94 10.28 14.71 6.97
N ILE A 95 11.54 14.39 7.26
CA ILE A 95 12.60 15.34 7.54
C ILE A 95 13.00 16.05 6.24
N ASP A 96 13.39 15.30 5.21
CA ASP A 96 14.02 15.86 4.01
C ASP A 96 13.03 16.52 3.06
N LYS A 97 11.84 15.94 2.90
CA LYS A 97 10.85 16.39 1.90
C LYS A 97 9.76 17.24 2.53
N MET A 98 9.32 16.88 3.74
CA MET A 98 8.20 17.54 4.39
C MET A 98 8.62 18.56 5.47
N LEU A 99 9.92 18.70 5.76
CA LEU A 99 10.44 19.63 6.78
C LEU A 99 9.61 19.54 8.09
N ASN A 100 9.30 18.31 8.51
CA ASN A 100 8.39 18.06 9.61
C ASN A 100 9.13 18.18 10.95
N GLU A 101 9.04 19.36 11.58
CA GLU A 101 9.70 19.69 12.85
C GLU A 101 9.35 18.76 14.01
N GLU A 102 8.16 18.15 14.01
CA GLU A 102 7.77 17.19 15.07
C GLU A 102 8.56 15.89 14.94
N ILE A 103 8.76 15.41 13.71
CA ILE A 103 9.52 14.18 13.41
C ILE A 103 11.03 14.41 13.49
N LEU A 104 11.51 15.60 13.08
CA LEU A 104 12.91 16.04 13.23
C LEU A 104 13.43 15.85 14.67
N LYS A 105 12.59 16.13 15.68
CA LYS A 105 12.95 15.94 17.09
C LYS A 105 13.15 14.47 17.50
N MET A 106 12.88 13.53 16.59
CA MET A 106 12.93 12.08 16.83
C MET A 106 13.78 11.32 15.80
N GLU A 107 14.64 12.03 15.06
CA GLU A 107 15.48 11.46 13.99
C GLU A 107 16.19 10.16 14.40
N ASP A 108 16.70 10.09 15.63
CA ASP A 108 17.42 8.93 16.18
C ASP A 108 16.54 7.73 16.61
N LYS A 109 15.20 7.85 16.59
CA LYS A 109 14.28 6.84 17.15
C LYS A 109 13.48 6.04 16.13
N TYR A 110 13.25 6.57 14.94
CA TYR A 110 12.26 6.01 14.00
C TYR A 110 12.72 5.96 12.54
N ASN A 111 14.03 6.09 12.28
CA ASN A 111 14.55 5.97 10.92
C ASN A 111 14.69 4.50 10.51
N ILE A 112 14.08 4.13 9.38
CA ILE A 112 14.28 2.80 8.80
C ILE A 112 15.59 2.86 8.01
N LEU A 113 16.66 2.38 8.64
CA LEU A 113 18.00 2.30 8.05
C LEU A 113 17.93 1.61 6.67
N GLY A 114 18.48 2.27 5.65
CA GLY A 114 18.58 1.74 4.29
C GLY A 114 17.44 2.12 3.34
N VAL A 115 16.39 2.82 3.80
CA VAL A 115 15.34 3.36 2.93
C VAL A 115 15.54 4.86 2.73
N LEU A 116 15.95 5.28 1.53
CA LEU A 116 16.09 6.69 1.21
C LEU A 116 14.73 7.38 1.21
N GLY A 117 14.71 8.67 1.54
CA GLY A 117 13.50 9.50 1.44
C GLY A 117 12.96 9.65 0.01
N SER A 118 13.65 9.18 -1.02
CA SER A 118 13.14 9.12 -2.40
C SER A 118 12.33 7.85 -2.69
N ASP A 119 12.44 6.82 -1.85
CA ASP A 119 12.01 5.46 -2.17
C ASP A 119 10.69 5.10 -1.46
N HIS A 120 9.86 6.10 -1.15
CA HIS A 120 8.64 5.87 -0.38
C HIS A 120 7.66 4.97 -1.11
N SER A 121 7.62 4.98 -2.44
CA SER A 121 6.79 4.07 -3.24
C SER A 121 7.19 2.61 -3.02
N LEU A 122 8.49 2.35 -2.89
CA LEU A 122 9.02 1.01 -2.66
C LEU A 122 8.79 0.56 -1.21
N LEU A 123 9.00 1.46 -0.25
CA LEU A 123 8.65 1.20 1.15
C LEU A 123 7.13 0.93 1.31
N SER A 124 6.29 1.70 0.61
CA SER A 124 4.84 1.50 0.57
C SER A 124 4.48 0.09 0.10
N ALA A 125 5.13 -0.37 -0.98
CA ALA A 125 4.94 -1.71 -1.52
C ALA A 125 5.36 -2.79 -0.51
N SER A 126 6.52 -2.61 0.15
CA SER A 126 7.00 -3.54 1.18
C SER A 126 6.06 -3.61 2.38
N MET A 127 5.53 -2.48 2.84
CA MET A 127 4.56 -2.45 3.94
C MET A 127 3.23 -3.10 3.55
N PHE A 128 2.78 -2.91 2.30
CA PHE A 128 1.60 -3.59 1.76
C PHE A 128 1.79 -5.10 1.74
N ILE A 129 2.94 -5.58 1.27
CA ILE A 129 3.27 -7.01 1.28
C ILE A 129 3.29 -7.54 2.71
N ALA A 130 4.01 -6.90 3.63
CA ALA A 130 4.08 -7.35 5.02
C ALA A 130 2.68 -7.45 5.68
N TYR A 131 1.81 -6.46 5.45
CA TYR A 131 0.45 -6.44 5.99
C TYR A 131 -0.42 -7.57 5.44
N TYR A 132 -0.39 -7.81 4.13
CA TYR A 132 -1.22 -8.81 3.48
C TYR A 132 -0.65 -10.21 3.51
N PHE A 133 0.68 -10.37 3.62
CA PHE A 133 1.32 -11.67 3.77
C PHE A 133 0.76 -12.40 4.99
N GLY A 134 0.68 -11.73 6.15
CA GLY A 134 0.08 -12.31 7.36
C GLY A 134 -1.36 -12.76 7.15
N LYS A 135 -2.18 -11.92 6.49
CA LYS A 135 -3.59 -12.25 6.21
C LYS A 135 -3.75 -13.43 5.25
N ILE A 136 -2.87 -13.57 4.27
CA ILE A 136 -2.88 -14.72 3.35
C ILE A 136 -2.43 -15.98 4.10
N THR A 137 -1.39 -15.88 4.95
CA THR A 137 -0.90 -17.04 5.71
C THR A 137 -1.93 -17.57 6.70
N ASP A 138 -2.78 -16.72 7.27
CA ASP A 138 -3.88 -17.13 8.14
C ASP A 138 -4.92 -18.04 7.44
N LEU A 139 -4.93 -18.07 6.11
CA LEU A 139 -5.85 -18.90 5.31
C LEU A 139 -5.26 -20.26 4.90
N ILE A 140 -3.95 -20.52 5.12
CA ILE A 140 -3.25 -21.70 4.58
C ILE A 140 -3.90 -23.02 5.01
N GLU A 141 -4.43 -23.09 6.23
CA GLU A 141 -5.06 -24.31 6.78
C GLU A 141 -6.52 -24.48 6.35
N ILE A 142 -7.13 -23.46 5.72
CA ILE A 142 -8.57 -23.39 5.43
C ILE A 142 -8.84 -23.38 3.92
N VAL A 143 -7.90 -22.86 3.15
CA VAL A 143 -8.02 -22.60 1.71
C VAL A 143 -7.06 -23.49 0.93
N GLU A 144 -7.48 -23.97 -0.24
CA GLU A 144 -6.63 -24.80 -1.10
C GLU A 144 -5.30 -24.11 -1.43
N THR A 145 -4.18 -24.85 -1.40
CA THR A 145 -2.85 -24.30 -1.68
C THR A 145 -2.78 -23.51 -2.99
N LYS A 146 -3.49 -23.96 -4.04
CA LYS A 146 -3.55 -23.25 -5.33
C LYS A 146 -4.11 -21.84 -5.19
N LYS A 147 -5.09 -21.64 -4.30
CA LYS A 147 -5.73 -20.34 -4.04
C LYS A 147 -4.84 -19.42 -3.23
N ILE A 148 -4.11 -19.98 -2.27
CA ILE A 148 -3.05 -19.25 -1.55
C ILE A 148 -2.01 -18.70 -2.52
N VAL A 149 -1.54 -19.52 -3.47
CA VAL A 149 -0.58 -19.07 -4.51
C VAL A 149 -1.18 -17.94 -5.35
N ILE A 150 -2.43 -18.06 -5.81
CA ILE A 150 -3.11 -17.00 -6.56
C ILE A 150 -3.21 -15.70 -5.74
N LEU A 151 -3.52 -15.78 -4.44
CA LEU A 151 -3.58 -14.59 -3.59
C LEU A 151 -2.20 -13.92 -3.45
N PHE A 152 -1.11 -14.69 -3.34
CA PHE A 152 0.24 -14.14 -3.35
C PHE A 152 0.60 -13.50 -4.70
N GLU A 153 0.24 -14.11 -5.83
CA GLU A 153 0.44 -13.51 -7.15
C GLU A 153 -0.27 -12.15 -7.28
N ILE A 154 -1.51 -12.07 -6.80
CA ILE A 154 -2.28 -10.81 -6.76
C ILE A 154 -1.60 -9.80 -5.83
N LEU A 155 -1.13 -10.23 -4.64
CA LEU A 155 -0.41 -9.37 -3.71
C LEU A 155 0.82 -8.74 -4.36
N PHE A 156 1.68 -9.53 -5.02
CA PHE A 156 2.88 -9.03 -5.67
C PHE A 156 2.58 -8.16 -6.90
N ALA A 157 1.53 -8.48 -7.66
CA ALA A 157 1.10 -7.62 -8.77
C ALA A 157 0.61 -6.24 -8.28
N LEU A 158 -0.14 -6.20 -7.18
CA LEU A 158 -0.64 -4.95 -6.61
C LEU A 158 0.48 -4.16 -5.91
N SER A 159 1.41 -4.83 -5.24
CA SER A 159 2.58 -4.17 -4.64
C SER A 159 3.49 -3.56 -5.71
N TYR A 160 3.60 -4.21 -6.86
CA TYR A 160 4.32 -3.65 -8.00
C TYR A 160 3.70 -2.33 -8.47
N VAL A 161 2.37 -2.30 -8.64
CA VAL A 161 1.64 -1.07 -9.01
C VAL A 161 1.88 0.04 -7.98
N ILE A 162 1.88 -0.29 -6.68
CA ILE A 162 2.24 0.65 -5.61
C ILE A 162 3.66 1.18 -5.81
N SER A 163 4.64 0.32 -6.07
CA SER A 163 6.04 0.75 -6.21
C SER A 163 6.30 1.66 -7.41
N LYS A 164 5.47 1.57 -8.46
CA LYS A 164 5.61 2.35 -9.70
C LYS A 164 4.69 3.58 -9.78
N HIS A 165 3.98 3.96 -8.73
CA HIS A 165 2.99 5.06 -8.80
C HIS A 165 3.57 6.45 -9.16
N HIS A 166 4.89 6.64 -9.06
CA HIS A 166 5.59 7.86 -9.50
C HIS A 166 6.34 7.71 -10.83
N GLY A 167 6.36 6.52 -11.43
CA GLY A 167 7.12 6.20 -12.63
C GLY A 167 6.28 5.54 -13.70
N ASN A 168 6.94 5.13 -14.78
CA ASN A 168 6.31 4.27 -15.77
C ASN A 168 6.28 2.83 -15.25
N LEU A 169 5.30 2.06 -15.75
CA LEU A 169 5.38 0.61 -15.67
C LEU A 169 6.61 0.14 -16.46
N ASP A 170 7.35 -0.76 -15.86
CA ASP A 170 8.58 -1.36 -16.37
C ASP A 170 8.59 -2.89 -16.11
N SER A 171 9.74 -3.55 -16.22
CA SER A 171 9.88 -4.98 -15.94
C SER A 171 9.35 -5.39 -14.56
N PHE A 172 8.42 -6.36 -14.53
CA PHE A 172 7.91 -6.94 -13.28
C PHE A 172 8.95 -7.88 -12.66
N GLU A 173 9.69 -8.60 -13.50
CA GLU A 173 10.78 -9.48 -13.11
C GLU A 173 11.86 -8.69 -12.36
N GLU A 174 12.26 -7.53 -12.89
CA GLU A 174 13.24 -6.64 -12.26
C GLU A 174 12.74 -6.10 -10.91
N TYR A 175 11.43 -5.84 -10.79
CA TYR A 175 10.84 -5.47 -9.50
C TYR A 175 10.97 -6.58 -8.46
N ILE A 176 10.70 -7.83 -8.83
CA ILE A 176 10.82 -8.98 -7.91
C ILE A 176 12.28 -9.16 -7.46
N GLU A 177 13.24 -9.04 -8.36
CA GLU A 177 14.68 -9.11 -8.04
C GLU A 177 15.10 -8.00 -7.06
N ASN A 178 14.72 -6.75 -7.34
CA ASN A 178 15.02 -5.60 -6.46
C ASN A 178 14.35 -5.74 -5.08
N TYR A 179 13.12 -6.26 -5.05
CA TYR A 179 12.40 -6.49 -3.80
C TYR A 179 13.11 -7.51 -2.91
N GLN A 180 13.64 -8.60 -3.48
CA GLN A 180 14.43 -9.58 -2.74
C GLN A 180 15.67 -8.94 -2.10
N GLU A 181 16.36 -8.06 -2.84
CA GLU A 181 17.54 -7.36 -2.33
C GLU A 181 17.20 -6.45 -1.14
N ILE A 182 16.06 -5.76 -1.19
CA ILE A 182 15.61 -4.86 -0.12
C ILE A 182 15.14 -5.64 1.10
N MET A 183 14.41 -6.73 0.89
CA MET A 183 13.98 -7.57 2.01
C MET A 183 15.16 -8.19 2.76
N MET A 184 16.25 -8.54 2.06
CA MET A 184 17.51 -8.95 2.71
C MET A 184 18.25 -7.83 3.46
N LYS A 185 17.91 -6.55 3.23
CA LYS A 185 18.49 -5.40 3.95
C LYS A 185 17.68 -5.00 5.17
N ILE A 186 16.37 -5.25 5.14
CA ILE A 186 15.41 -4.86 6.19
C ILE A 186 15.24 -5.96 7.25
N PHE A 187 15.45 -7.24 6.89
CA PHE A 187 15.37 -8.42 7.76
C PHE A 187 16.71 -9.14 7.84
#